data_AF-H9UJS8-F1
#
_entry.id   AF-H9UJS8-F1
#
_cell.length_a   1.000
_cell.length_b   1.000
_cell.length_c   1.000
_cell.angle_alpha   90.00
_cell.angle_beta   90.00
_cell.angle_gamma   90.00
#
_symmetry.space_group_name_H-M   'P 1'
#
loop_
_entity.id
_entity.type
_entity.pdbx_description
1 polymer ?
#
loop_
_entity_poly.entity_id
_entity_poly.type
_entity_poly.pdbx_seq_one_letter_code
_entity_poly.pdbx_strand_id
1 'polypeptide(L)'
;MSYLQDQLIAYIGNKRTLLPFLQQVFTAHTASMTRVRFYDPFSGAGAVSRLAKSMGYSVHANDWEDYAQVINSCWVGVDRDDLDRLFSDHGGARQALLTLQRIGEAGRPLHPYISRHYAPRRTATADYRRERLFYTRENAEFIDAVRGAIEAWYPTGLLEPRQLQAKHVLLGSLLYEAATHANTSGVFKAYHKGFGGHGGDALGRIMAPMQLELPTLCNSSPGTRHCVTRQDAAAAARGQSYDLVYLDPPYNAHQYGSNYFMLNTIARWDRPPVDDSFGRDGRLNSKAGIRADWVATRSPYCSRAHAPTALAELLDSLDSRYIMLSYNTDGIIPFEQQLELFQQRGRVSYTATEYAAYRGGRQSMSRRTATTEYLLIVDTSGRSGHDDHARIERQRRLQYLKSLQAQRYIPELLYGRFGGEVVYRQQGEVLFRAELIGGFMPKQWQVHEERLTLEQTELLIDWLESAMCGNQLVQFTCAMDILEAGTLSGAERTAVEREALKALKRFTHRKYYREYESAVARLTDLAAARPELVRLARAVDGIQQIAALRFAG
;
A
#
# COMPACT_ATOMS: atom_id res chain seq x y z
N MET A 1 8.39 18.26 6.36
CA MET A 1 7.27 17.41 5.90
C MET A 1 7.48 16.88 4.49
N SER A 2 7.95 17.69 3.53
CA SER A 2 8.26 17.27 2.15
C SER A 2 9.09 15.97 2.05
N TYR A 3 10.16 15.86 2.83
CA TYR A 3 11.02 14.66 2.88
C TYR A 3 10.31 13.36 3.27
N LEU A 4 9.13 13.36 3.88
CA LEU A 4 8.42 12.10 4.20
C LEU A 4 7.30 11.77 3.22
N GLN A 5 6.96 12.71 2.33
CA GLN A 5 5.78 12.62 1.46
C GLN A 5 6.17 12.58 -0.01
N ASP A 6 7.20 13.34 -0.38
CA ASP A 6 7.62 13.52 -1.77
C ASP A 6 8.47 12.33 -2.25
N GLN A 7 8.37 12.06 -3.55
CA GLN A 7 9.23 11.11 -4.26
C GLN A 7 9.23 9.68 -3.70
N LEU A 8 8.11 9.25 -3.15
CA LEU A 8 7.88 7.86 -2.78
C LEU A 8 7.13 7.16 -3.93
N ILE A 9 7.56 5.95 -4.29
CA ILE A 9 6.88 5.16 -5.32
C ILE A 9 5.56 4.55 -4.80
N ALA A 10 4.65 4.22 -5.73
CA ALA A 10 3.49 3.41 -5.41
C ALA A 10 3.93 1.99 -5.02
N TYR A 11 3.50 1.52 -3.85
CA TYR A 11 3.98 0.29 -3.23
C TYR A 11 2.85 -0.40 -2.47
N ILE A 12 2.74 -1.73 -2.58
CA ILE A 12 1.79 -2.51 -1.77
C ILE A 12 2.24 -2.46 -0.32
N GLY A 13 1.30 -2.19 0.59
CA GLY A 13 1.58 -2.14 2.02
C GLY A 13 2.24 -0.83 2.47
N ASN A 14 2.28 0.20 1.61
CA ASN A 14 2.90 1.49 1.92
C ASN A 14 2.37 2.11 3.23
N LYS A 15 3.31 2.46 4.12
CA LYS A 15 3.09 2.99 5.48
C LYS A 15 3.06 4.51 5.61
N ARG A 16 2.97 5.28 4.52
CA ARG A 16 2.95 6.77 4.53
C ARG A 16 1.98 7.39 5.53
N THR A 17 0.79 6.85 5.59
CA THR A 17 -0.30 7.26 6.49
C THR A 17 -0.08 6.80 7.94
N LEU A 18 0.71 5.74 8.14
CA LEU A 18 1.07 5.21 9.45
C LEU A 18 2.22 5.99 10.09
N LEU A 19 2.99 6.77 9.31
CA LEU A 19 4.17 7.47 9.80
C LEU A 19 3.92 8.34 11.06
N PRO A 20 2.82 9.12 11.19
CA PRO A 20 2.56 9.87 12.41
C PRO A 20 2.41 8.99 13.66
N PHE A 21 1.74 7.84 13.51
CA PHE A 21 1.59 6.85 14.57
C PHE A 21 2.93 6.18 14.90
N LEU A 22 3.69 5.75 13.89
CA LEU A 22 5.03 5.18 14.09
C LEU A 22 5.96 6.18 14.77
N GLN A 23 5.89 7.46 14.41
CA GLN A 23 6.72 8.50 15.02
C GLN A 23 6.43 8.62 16.53
N GLN A 24 5.16 8.60 16.93
CA GLN A 24 4.75 8.62 18.34
C GLN A 24 5.29 7.39 19.08
N VAL A 25 5.10 6.20 18.51
CA VAL A 25 5.56 4.94 19.12
C VAL A 25 7.08 4.90 19.22
N PHE A 26 7.81 5.25 18.16
CA PHE A 26 9.27 5.27 18.15
C PHE A 26 9.80 6.27 19.19
N THR A 27 9.23 7.47 19.26
CA THR A 27 9.61 8.48 20.25
C THR A 27 9.41 7.95 21.67
N ALA A 28 8.27 7.34 21.97
CA ALA A 28 7.97 6.81 23.30
C ALA A 28 8.99 5.76 23.79
N HIS A 29 9.58 4.98 22.88
CA HIS A 29 10.53 3.90 23.22
C HIS A 29 12.00 4.33 23.16
N THR A 30 12.28 5.50 22.59
CA THR A 30 13.66 5.97 22.36
C THR A 30 13.95 7.33 22.98
N ALA A 31 12.98 7.98 23.64
CA ALA A 31 13.14 9.32 24.21
C ALA A 31 14.31 9.47 25.20
N SER A 32 14.71 8.39 25.87
CA SER A 32 15.85 8.37 26.80
C SER A 32 17.20 8.13 26.12
N MET A 33 17.22 7.90 24.80
CA MET A 33 18.42 7.57 24.03
C MET A 33 18.96 8.80 23.31
N THR A 34 20.28 9.01 23.39
CA THR A 34 20.93 10.14 22.71
C THR A 34 21.20 9.87 21.23
N ARG A 35 21.43 8.60 20.88
CA ARG A 35 21.57 8.11 19.51
C ARG A 35 20.87 6.77 19.41
N VAL A 36 20.14 6.57 18.33
CA VAL A 36 19.36 5.34 18.10
C VAL A 36 19.92 4.65 16.85
N ARG A 37 20.32 3.39 16.99
CA ARG A 37 20.60 2.48 15.88
C ARG A 37 19.30 1.80 15.48
N PHE A 38 18.81 2.14 14.30
CA PHE A 38 17.53 1.68 13.77
C PHE A 38 17.73 0.68 12.65
N TYR A 39 17.00 -0.44 12.67
CA TYR A 39 17.03 -1.44 11.61
C TYR A 39 15.66 -1.65 10.98
N ASP A 40 15.62 -1.57 9.65
CA ASP A 40 14.47 -1.84 8.79
C ASP A 40 14.81 -2.96 7.81
N PRO A 41 14.59 -4.24 8.18
CA PRO A 41 14.87 -5.40 7.34
C PRO A 41 14.05 -5.47 6.04
N PHE A 42 12.94 -4.75 5.98
CA PHE A 42 11.93 -4.80 4.91
C PHE A 42 11.66 -3.40 4.34
N SER A 43 12.74 -2.66 4.08
CA SER A 43 12.66 -1.22 3.79
C SER A 43 11.83 -0.87 2.57
N GLY A 44 11.74 -1.74 1.56
CA GLY A 44 10.91 -1.54 0.37
C GLY A 44 11.10 -0.17 -0.26
N ALA A 45 10.02 0.62 -0.32
CA ALA A 45 10.05 2.00 -0.85
C ALA A 45 10.68 3.05 0.09
N GLY A 46 11.12 2.65 1.29
CA GLY A 46 11.88 3.47 2.24
C GLY A 46 11.06 4.40 3.13
N ALA A 47 9.74 4.30 3.17
CA ALA A 47 8.90 5.25 3.92
C ALA A 47 9.25 5.31 5.43
N VAL A 48 9.42 4.14 6.07
CA VAL A 48 9.73 4.07 7.52
C VAL A 48 11.20 4.33 7.78
N SER A 49 12.11 3.82 6.94
CA SER A 49 13.53 4.19 6.95
C SER A 49 13.76 5.71 6.83
N ARG A 50 13.01 6.41 5.97
CA ARG A 50 13.04 7.88 5.87
C ARG A 50 12.52 8.55 7.14
N LEU A 51 11.45 8.03 7.74
CA LEU A 51 10.97 8.52 9.04
C LEU A 51 12.08 8.42 10.10
N ALA A 52 12.69 7.25 10.26
CA ALA A 52 13.77 7.04 11.21
C ALA A 52 14.96 7.97 10.96
N LYS A 53 15.37 8.17 9.70
CA LYS A 53 16.41 9.16 9.34
C LYS A 53 16.01 10.57 9.76
N SER A 54 14.76 10.98 9.50
CA SER A 54 14.26 12.32 9.88
C SER A 54 14.17 12.53 11.39
N MET A 55 14.10 11.45 12.17
CA MET A 55 14.16 11.46 13.63
C MET A 55 15.60 11.50 14.18
N GLY A 56 16.62 11.53 13.30
CA GLY A 56 18.03 11.58 13.66
C GLY A 56 18.68 10.22 13.91
N TYR A 57 18.00 9.11 13.58
CA TYR A 57 18.51 7.76 13.85
C TYR A 57 19.60 7.35 12.86
N SER A 58 20.52 6.49 13.30
CA SER A 58 21.45 5.78 12.42
C SER A 58 20.73 4.59 11.80
N VAL A 59 20.30 4.75 10.55
CA VAL A 59 19.41 3.81 9.85
C VAL A 59 20.23 2.76 9.11
N HIS A 60 19.97 1.49 9.40
CA HIS A 60 20.28 0.36 8.54
C HIS A 60 18.99 -0.05 7.81
N ALA A 61 18.91 0.27 6.52
CA ALA A 61 17.81 -0.13 5.65
C ALA A 61 18.24 -1.33 4.81
N ASN A 62 17.47 -2.42 4.85
CA ASN A 62 17.72 -3.62 4.06
C ASN A 62 16.48 -3.97 3.25
N ASP A 63 16.67 -4.57 2.09
CA ASP A 63 15.62 -5.25 1.33
C ASP A 63 16.26 -6.32 0.43
N TRP A 64 15.47 -7.21 -0.16
CA TRP A 64 16.00 -8.20 -1.09
C TRP A 64 16.11 -7.64 -2.53
N GLU A 65 15.24 -6.69 -2.88
CA GLU A 65 15.06 -6.24 -4.26
C GLU A 65 16.07 -5.16 -4.68
N ASP A 66 16.58 -5.24 -5.93
CA ASP A 66 17.56 -4.27 -6.47
C ASP A 66 16.99 -2.85 -6.53
N TYR A 67 15.73 -2.68 -6.94
CA TYR A 67 15.11 -1.35 -6.95
C TYR A 67 15.00 -0.76 -5.54
N ALA A 68 14.77 -1.59 -4.52
CA ALA A 68 14.63 -1.13 -3.15
C ALA A 68 15.99 -0.65 -2.61
N GLN A 69 17.08 -1.36 -2.94
CA GLN A 69 18.44 -0.90 -2.64
C GLN A 69 18.73 0.45 -3.29
N VAL A 70 18.41 0.64 -4.57
CA VAL A 70 18.64 1.90 -5.28
C VAL A 70 17.87 3.06 -4.63
N ILE A 71 16.57 2.84 -4.36
CA ILE A 71 15.70 3.85 -3.73
C ILE A 71 16.25 4.22 -2.34
N ASN A 72 16.50 3.24 -1.47
CA ASN A 72 16.98 3.54 -0.12
C ASN A 72 18.39 4.15 -0.15
N SER A 73 19.27 3.73 -1.07
CA SER A 73 20.59 4.35 -1.25
C SER A 73 20.47 5.82 -1.63
N CYS A 74 19.48 6.20 -2.45
CA CYS A 74 19.22 7.59 -2.83
C CYS A 74 18.67 8.41 -1.65
N TRP A 75 17.51 8.04 -1.10
CA TRP A 75 16.80 8.90 -0.14
C TRP A 75 17.25 8.73 1.32
N VAL A 76 17.75 7.55 1.71
CA VAL A 76 18.25 7.29 3.07
C VAL A 76 19.77 7.46 3.13
N GLY A 77 20.48 6.92 2.13
CA GLY A 77 21.95 6.89 2.10
C GLY A 77 22.65 8.22 1.85
N VAL A 78 21.95 9.24 1.31
CA VAL A 78 22.55 10.54 0.95
C VAL A 78 22.00 11.66 1.81
N ASP A 79 22.90 12.49 2.34
CA ASP A 79 22.56 13.75 2.97
C ASP A 79 22.49 14.87 1.93
N ARG A 80 21.56 15.79 2.12
CA ARG A 80 21.30 16.88 1.16
C ARG A 80 22.57 17.67 0.83
N ASP A 81 23.41 17.95 1.83
CA ASP A 81 24.61 18.79 1.65
C ASP A 81 25.74 18.07 0.91
N ASP A 82 25.69 16.74 0.79
CA ASP A 82 26.66 15.94 0.03
C ASP A 82 26.23 15.71 -1.42
N LEU A 83 24.99 16.06 -1.78
CA LEU A 83 24.41 15.78 -3.08
C LEU A 83 25.24 16.37 -4.23
N ASP A 84 25.58 17.67 -4.18
CA ASP A 84 26.37 18.29 -5.24
C ASP A 84 27.80 17.76 -5.32
N ARG A 85 28.37 17.34 -4.17
CA ARG A 85 29.68 16.72 -4.13
C ARG A 85 29.69 15.38 -4.86
N LEU A 86 28.59 14.63 -4.89
CA LEU A 86 28.53 13.38 -5.67
C LEU A 86 28.68 13.61 -7.18
N PHE A 87 28.40 14.82 -7.66
CA PHE A 87 28.34 15.16 -9.09
C PHE A 87 29.28 16.31 -9.47
N SER A 88 30.41 16.48 -8.78
CA SER A 88 31.41 17.52 -9.12
C SER A 88 31.83 17.46 -10.59
N ASP A 89 32.00 16.25 -11.10
CA ASP A 89 32.50 15.99 -12.46
C ASP A 89 31.44 16.30 -13.53
N HIS A 90 30.20 16.53 -13.11
CA HIS A 90 29.07 16.91 -13.95
C HIS A 90 28.58 18.34 -13.69
N GLY A 91 29.30 19.15 -12.90
CA GLY A 91 28.90 20.52 -12.56
C GLY A 91 27.77 20.60 -11.52
N GLY A 92 27.63 19.58 -10.67
CA GLY A 92 26.61 19.48 -9.63
C GLY A 92 25.40 18.62 -10.02
N ALA A 93 24.58 18.25 -9.04
CA ALA A 93 23.50 17.28 -9.23
C ALA A 93 22.45 17.78 -10.22
N ARG A 94 22.15 19.09 -10.17
CA ARG A 94 21.22 19.74 -11.08
C ARG A 94 21.67 19.62 -12.54
N GLN A 95 22.95 19.85 -12.82
CA GLN A 95 23.48 19.80 -14.18
C GLN A 95 23.56 18.37 -14.72
N ALA A 96 23.89 17.41 -13.86
CA ALA A 96 23.81 15.98 -14.20
C ALA A 96 22.39 15.59 -14.64
N LEU A 97 21.37 15.93 -13.84
CA LEU A 97 19.97 15.63 -14.18
C LEU A 97 19.48 16.37 -15.42
N LEU A 98 19.82 17.66 -15.59
CA LEU A 98 19.47 18.42 -16.81
C LEU A 98 20.09 17.79 -18.07
N THR A 99 21.31 17.28 -17.98
CA THR A 99 21.96 16.60 -19.09
C THR A 99 21.23 15.31 -19.45
N LEU A 100 20.87 14.50 -18.44
CA LEU A 100 20.06 13.30 -18.65
C LEU A 100 18.67 13.62 -19.17
N GLN A 101 18.02 14.67 -18.68
CA GLN A 101 16.71 15.12 -19.14
C GLN A 101 16.73 15.39 -20.65
N ARG A 102 17.72 16.15 -21.15
CA ARG A 102 17.88 16.42 -22.59
C ARG A 102 18.10 15.14 -23.40
N ILE A 103 18.86 14.18 -22.86
CA ILE A 103 19.08 12.89 -23.52
C ILE A 103 17.76 12.10 -23.61
N GLY A 104 16.98 12.07 -22.53
CA GLY A 104 15.68 11.43 -22.49
C GLY A 104 14.68 12.07 -23.46
N GLU A 105 14.60 13.41 -23.47
CA GLU A 105 13.72 14.18 -24.37
C GLU A 105 14.07 14.02 -25.84
N ALA A 106 15.34 13.76 -26.17
CA ALA A 106 15.74 13.45 -27.54
C ALA A 106 15.14 12.13 -28.06
N GLY A 107 14.75 11.21 -27.17
CA GLY A 107 13.98 10.00 -27.51
C GLY A 107 14.68 9.02 -28.45
N ARG A 108 16.02 8.96 -28.43
CA ARG A 108 16.82 8.13 -29.35
C ARG A 108 17.70 7.13 -28.59
N PRO A 109 17.11 6.11 -27.94
CA PRO A 109 17.89 5.14 -27.20
C PRO A 109 18.78 4.30 -28.12
N LEU A 110 20.07 4.15 -27.76
CA LEU A 110 21.01 3.30 -28.48
C LEU A 110 20.60 1.82 -28.45
N HIS A 111 20.01 1.40 -27.33
CA HIS A 111 19.58 0.02 -27.10
C HIS A 111 18.16 -0.01 -26.55
N PRO A 112 17.14 0.03 -27.42
CA PRO A 112 15.74 -0.04 -27.01
C PRO A 112 15.42 -1.37 -26.31
N TYR A 113 14.88 -1.31 -25.10
CA TYR A 113 14.45 -2.50 -24.36
C TYR A 113 13.08 -2.28 -23.72
N ILE A 114 12.91 -1.22 -22.91
CA ILE A 114 11.62 -0.86 -22.32
C ILE A 114 10.63 -0.43 -23.40
N SER A 115 11.05 0.43 -24.32
CA SER A 115 10.22 0.89 -25.45
C SER A 115 9.90 -0.21 -26.47
N ARG A 116 10.70 -1.27 -26.51
CA ARG A 116 10.48 -2.44 -27.37
C ARG A 116 9.48 -3.42 -26.77
N HIS A 117 9.63 -3.76 -25.49
CA HIS A 117 8.93 -4.90 -24.89
C HIS A 117 7.74 -4.51 -23.99
N TYR A 118 7.71 -3.28 -23.48
CA TYR A 118 6.77 -2.86 -22.43
C TYR A 118 5.98 -1.59 -22.77
N ALA A 119 6.05 -1.14 -24.02
CA ALA A 119 5.31 -0.01 -24.55
C ALA A 119 4.75 -0.34 -25.94
N PRO A 120 3.71 0.37 -26.41
CA PRO A 120 3.22 0.21 -27.77
C PRO A 120 4.21 0.75 -28.80
N ARG A 121 4.11 0.32 -30.04
CA ARG A 121 4.87 0.88 -31.16
C ARG A 121 4.56 2.37 -31.36
N ARG A 122 3.31 2.78 -31.14
CA ARG A 122 2.85 4.17 -31.18
C ARG A 122 1.76 4.37 -30.13
N THR A 123 1.92 5.38 -29.28
CA THR A 123 0.95 5.71 -28.21
C THR A 123 -0.45 5.99 -28.77
N ALA A 124 -0.55 6.74 -29.87
CA ALA A 124 -1.82 7.13 -30.48
C ALA A 124 -2.64 5.95 -31.07
N THR A 125 -2.00 4.84 -31.41
CA THR A 125 -2.65 3.67 -32.04
C THR A 125 -2.42 2.40 -31.21
N ALA A 126 -2.22 2.55 -29.91
CA ALA A 126 -1.90 1.44 -29.01
C ALA A 126 -3.01 0.39 -28.96
N ASP A 127 -2.66 -0.88 -29.12
CA ASP A 127 -3.59 -2.01 -29.01
C ASP A 127 -3.25 -2.88 -27.80
N TYR A 128 -3.98 -2.70 -26.69
CA TYR A 128 -3.78 -3.45 -25.45
C TYR A 128 -4.01 -4.97 -25.59
N ARG A 129 -4.60 -5.44 -26.70
CA ARG A 129 -4.79 -6.87 -26.97
C ARG A 129 -3.52 -7.53 -27.49
N ARG A 130 -2.65 -6.75 -28.12
CA ARG A 130 -1.44 -7.24 -28.81
C ARG A 130 -0.15 -6.70 -28.19
N GLU A 131 -0.22 -5.54 -27.54
CA GLU A 131 0.93 -4.82 -27.01
C GLU A 131 0.86 -4.73 -25.48
N ARG A 132 2.04 -4.66 -24.85
CA ARG A 132 2.15 -4.31 -23.44
C ARG A 132 2.10 -2.80 -23.30
N LEU A 133 1.18 -2.31 -22.49
CA LEU A 133 0.97 -0.87 -22.30
C LEU A 133 1.38 -0.48 -20.89
N PHE A 134 2.59 -0.82 -20.43
CA PHE A 134 3.07 -0.33 -19.13
C PHE A 134 3.41 1.16 -19.18
N TYR A 135 3.93 1.61 -20.32
CA TYR A 135 4.33 2.98 -20.57
C TYR A 135 3.79 3.46 -21.92
N THR A 136 3.68 4.77 -22.08
CA THR A 136 3.61 5.37 -23.42
C THR A 136 4.91 5.09 -24.16
N ARG A 137 4.87 5.18 -25.49
CA ARG A 137 6.05 5.00 -26.32
C ARG A 137 7.16 5.99 -25.93
N GLU A 138 6.76 7.25 -25.74
CA GLU A 138 7.64 8.37 -25.45
C GLU A 138 8.33 8.20 -24.08
N ASN A 139 7.56 7.85 -23.04
CA ASN A 139 8.13 7.61 -21.70
C ASN A 139 9.04 6.38 -21.66
N ALA A 140 8.75 5.35 -22.47
CA ALA A 140 9.60 4.18 -22.55
C ALA A 140 10.93 4.45 -23.28
N GLU A 141 10.90 5.26 -24.34
CA GLU A 141 12.12 5.72 -25.03
C GLU A 141 12.96 6.62 -24.12
N PHE A 142 12.30 7.48 -23.33
CA PHE A 142 12.96 8.28 -22.29
C PHE A 142 13.70 7.38 -21.29
N ILE A 143 13.04 6.36 -20.73
CA ILE A 143 13.68 5.40 -19.81
C ILE A 143 14.90 4.75 -20.47
N ASP A 144 14.75 4.23 -21.70
CA ASP A 144 15.84 3.56 -22.41
C ASP A 144 17.05 4.49 -22.62
N ALA A 145 16.81 5.74 -23.01
CA ALA A 145 17.85 6.72 -23.30
C ALA A 145 18.56 7.17 -22.02
N VAL A 146 17.82 7.56 -20.98
CA VAL A 146 18.38 8.00 -19.70
C VAL A 146 19.13 6.86 -19.02
N ARG A 147 18.54 5.67 -18.96
CA ARG A 147 19.18 4.53 -18.30
C ARG A 147 20.45 4.09 -19.03
N GLY A 148 20.45 4.14 -20.37
CA GLY A 148 21.64 3.92 -21.19
C GLY A 148 22.75 4.94 -20.90
N ALA A 149 22.42 6.22 -20.78
CA ALA A 149 23.38 7.26 -20.42
C ALA A 149 23.95 7.09 -19.00
N ILE A 150 23.11 6.74 -18.02
CA ILE A 150 23.58 6.42 -16.66
C ILE A 150 24.55 5.23 -16.68
N GLU A 151 24.30 4.21 -17.51
CA GLU A 151 25.23 3.07 -17.64
C GLU A 151 26.56 3.48 -18.28
N ALA A 152 26.54 4.40 -19.25
CA ALA A 152 27.74 4.90 -19.88
C ALA A 152 28.59 5.76 -18.93
N TRP A 153 27.96 6.55 -18.06
CA TRP A 153 28.65 7.33 -17.03
C TRP A 153 29.17 6.47 -15.89
N TYR A 154 28.39 5.46 -15.48
CA TYR A 154 28.69 4.60 -14.35
C TYR A 154 28.52 3.12 -14.72
N PRO A 155 29.48 2.51 -15.43
CA PRO A 155 29.39 1.11 -15.85
C PRO A 155 29.34 0.14 -14.66
N THR A 156 28.44 -0.83 -14.71
CA THR A 156 28.30 -1.83 -13.64
C THR A 156 29.58 -2.66 -13.48
N GLY A 157 30.03 -2.85 -12.24
CA GLY A 157 31.20 -3.68 -11.92
C GLY A 157 32.54 -2.95 -11.85
N LEU A 158 32.60 -1.66 -12.18
CA LEU A 158 33.83 -0.85 -12.20
C LEU A 158 33.66 0.49 -11.45
N LEU A 159 33.04 0.47 -10.25
CA LEU A 159 32.68 1.70 -9.54
C LEU A 159 33.27 1.74 -8.14
N GLU A 160 33.92 2.85 -7.83
CA GLU A 160 34.25 3.22 -6.45
C GLU A 160 32.98 3.60 -5.67
N PRO A 161 32.97 3.52 -4.33
CA PRO A 161 31.77 3.75 -3.52
C PRO A 161 31.04 5.07 -3.82
N ARG A 162 31.79 6.17 -4.05
CA ARG A 162 31.22 7.48 -4.42
C ARG A 162 30.49 7.43 -5.77
N GLN A 163 31.07 6.77 -6.77
CA GLN A 163 30.47 6.63 -8.10
C GLN A 163 29.23 5.74 -8.07
N LEU A 164 29.26 4.66 -7.29
CA LEU A 164 28.10 3.81 -7.07
C LEU A 164 26.96 4.60 -6.41
N GLN A 165 27.27 5.43 -5.40
CA GLN A 165 26.29 6.29 -4.76
C GLN A 165 25.70 7.33 -5.73
N ALA A 166 26.53 7.95 -6.58
CA ALA A 166 26.08 8.86 -7.63
C ALA A 166 25.16 8.13 -8.64
N LYS A 167 25.53 6.92 -9.08
CA LYS A 167 24.68 6.06 -9.92
C LYS A 167 23.32 5.79 -9.26
N HIS A 168 23.29 5.41 -7.98
CA HIS A 168 22.05 5.15 -7.26
C HIS A 168 21.16 6.39 -7.13
N VAL A 169 21.72 7.59 -6.98
CA VAL A 169 20.93 8.82 -6.98
C VAL A 169 20.25 9.05 -8.32
N LEU A 170 20.99 8.95 -9.43
CA LEU A 170 20.43 9.13 -10.78
C LEU A 170 19.37 8.05 -11.11
N LEU A 171 19.65 6.80 -10.74
CA LEU A 171 18.68 5.71 -10.90
C LEU A 171 17.47 5.89 -9.99
N GLY A 172 17.63 6.43 -8.79
CA GLY A 172 16.54 6.78 -7.88
C GLY A 172 15.54 7.72 -8.56
N SER A 173 16.03 8.85 -9.09
CA SER A 173 15.18 9.80 -9.83
C SER A 173 14.48 9.13 -11.03
N LEU A 174 15.19 8.31 -11.80
CA LEU A 174 14.57 7.59 -12.93
C LEU A 174 13.53 6.55 -12.50
N LEU A 175 13.79 5.78 -11.44
CA LEU A 175 12.85 4.78 -10.92
C LEU A 175 11.60 5.41 -10.34
N TYR A 176 11.73 6.60 -9.72
CA TYR A 176 10.57 7.36 -9.28
C TYR A 176 9.68 7.74 -10.45
N GLU A 177 10.24 8.31 -11.53
CA GLU A 177 9.52 8.64 -12.75
C GLU A 177 8.89 7.38 -13.39
N ALA A 178 9.66 6.29 -13.49
CA ALA A 178 9.18 5.02 -14.03
C ALA A 178 8.04 4.40 -13.20
N ALA A 179 8.01 4.60 -11.88
CA ALA A 179 6.88 4.18 -11.05
C ALA A 179 5.68 5.12 -11.18
N THR A 180 5.95 6.43 -11.26
CA THR A 180 4.94 7.49 -11.33
C THR A 180 4.19 7.50 -12.65
N HIS A 181 4.82 7.21 -13.79
CA HIS A 181 4.17 7.26 -15.10
C HIS A 181 3.69 5.89 -15.61
N ALA A 182 3.72 4.85 -14.76
CA ALA A 182 3.26 3.51 -15.14
C ALA A 182 1.73 3.43 -15.26
N ASN A 183 1.25 2.78 -16.32
CA ASN A 183 -0.15 2.47 -16.60
C ASN A 183 -0.63 1.22 -15.83
N THR A 184 -0.55 1.28 -14.50
CA THR A 184 -0.90 0.18 -13.60
C THR A 184 -1.76 0.66 -12.42
N SER A 185 -2.24 -0.27 -11.60
CA SER A 185 -2.89 0.03 -10.30
C SER A 185 -1.91 0.00 -9.12
N GLY A 186 -0.61 0.23 -9.35
CA GLY A 186 0.43 0.22 -8.30
C GLY A 186 1.27 -1.06 -8.21
N VAL A 187 1.08 -1.99 -9.14
CA VAL A 187 1.95 -3.16 -9.36
C VAL A 187 2.15 -3.42 -10.84
N PHE A 188 3.29 -3.98 -11.22
CA PHE A 188 3.68 -4.26 -12.60
C PHE A 188 3.24 -5.64 -13.10
N LYS A 189 2.50 -6.44 -12.31
CA LYS A 189 1.99 -7.75 -12.77
C LYS A 189 0.92 -7.64 -13.87
N ALA A 190 0.33 -6.46 -14.05
CA ALA A 190 -0.60 -6.16 -15.12
C ALA A 190 -0.63 -4.65 -15.42
N TYR A 191 -1.00 -4.33 -16.65
CA TYR A 191 -1.31 -2.98 -17.10
C TYR A 191 -2.80 -2.85 -17.42
N HIS A 192 -3.29 -1.61 -17.46
CA HIS A 192 -4.68 -1.32 -17.78
C HIS A 192 -5.03 -1.66 -19.25
N LYS A 193 -6.31 -2.00 -19.50
CA LYS A 193 -6.83 -2.19 -20.88
C LYS A 193 -6.95 -0.82 -21.58
N GLY A 194 -5.86 -0.38 -22.22
CA GLY A 194 -5.68 1.00 -22.65
C GLY A 194 -5.05 1.87 -21.56
N PHE A 195 -4.64 3.10 -21.88
CA PHE A 195 -4.08 4.01 -20.88
C PHE A 195 -5.18 4.52 -19.93
N GLY A 196 -5.03 4.24 -18.63
CA GLY A 196 -6.06 4.52 -17.62
C GLY A 196 -7.28 3.60 -17.66
N GLY A 197 -7.23 2.52 -18.46
CA GLY A 197 -8.36 1.61 -18.63
C GLY A 197 -9.54 2.25 -19.36
N HIS A 198 -10.71 1.60 -19.32
CA HIS A 198 -11.92 2.11 -20.00
C HIS A 198 -12.43 3.44 -19.43
N GLY A 199 -12.03 3.82 -18.22
CA GLY A 199 -12.46 5.07 -17.56
C GLY A 199 -11.47 6.23 -17.70
N GLY A 200 -10.28 6.02 -18.28
CA GLY A 200 -9.24 7.06 -18.33
C GLY A 200 -8.68 7.43 -16.94
N ASP A 201 -8.65 6.47 -16.02
CA ASP A 201 -8.20 6.70 -14.64
C ASP A 201 -6.73 7.14 -14.62
N ALA A 202 -6.44 8.24 -13.92
CA ALA A 202 -5.09 8.81 -13.77
C ALA A 202 -4.37 9.10 -15.10
N LEU A 203 -5.10 9.40 -16.18
CA LEU A 203 -4.53 9.63 -17.51
C LEU A 203 -3.49 10.76 -17.53
N GLY A 204 -3.75 11.87 -16.83
CA GLY A 204 -2.81 12.99 -16.73
C GLY A 204 -1.45 12.58 -16.18
N ARG A 205 -1.43 11.71 -15.16
CA ARG A 205 -0.19 11.12 -14.64
C ARG A 205 0.45 10.16 -15.65
N ILE A 206 -0.32 9.22 -16.21
CA ILE A 206 0.21 8.16 -17.09
C ILE A 206 0.81 8.73 -18.39
N MET A 207 0.19 9.76 -18.95
CA MET A 207 0.57 10.34 -20.24
C MET A 207 1.52 11.53 -20.14
N ALA A 208 1.69 12.11 -18.95
CA ALA A 208 2.64 13.21 -18.77
C ALA A 208 4.06 12.75 -19.13
N PRO A 209 4.86 13.63 -19.76
CA PRO A 209 6.27 13.35 -20.03
C PRO A 209 7.04 13.27 -18.71
N MET A 210 8.00 12.35 -18.64
CA MET A 210 8.89 12.23 -17.49
C MET A 210 9.78 13.47 -17.32
N GLN A 211 9.95 13.88 -16.07
CA GLN A 211 10.81 14.99 -15.69
C GLN A 211 11.70 14.57 -14.52
N LEU A 212 13.01 14.48 -14.76
CA LEU A 212 13.96 14.12 -13.72
C LEU A 212 14.07 15.24 -12.68
N GLU A 213 13.65 14.94 -11.45
CA GLU A 213 13.74 15.85 -10.32
C GLU A 213 14.94 15.57 -9.42
N LEU A 214 15.44 16.61 -8.76
CA LEU A 214 16.40 16.45 -7.66
C LEU A 214 15.74 15.67 -6.52
N PRO A 215 16.45 14.73 -5.89
CA PRO A 215 15.91 14.03 -4.75
C PRO A 215 15.66 15.00 -3.58
N THR A 216 14.46 14.96 -3.02
CA THR A 216 14.11 15.61 -1.76
C THR A 216 14.82 14.86 -0.64
N LEU A 217 15.90 15.44 -0.11
CA LEU A 217 16.74 14.86 0.94
C LEU A 217 16.66 15.65 2.24
N CYS A 218 17.03 15.02 3.36
CA CYS A 218 17.31 15.69 4.63
C CYS A 218 18.78 15.50 5.03
N ASN A 219 19.26 16.34 5.94
CA ASN A 219 20.58 16.17 6.56
C ASN A 219 20.45 15.41 7.87
N SER A 220 21.44 14.58 8.15
CA SER A 220 21.54 13.89 9.43
C SER A 220 22.36 14.68 10.43
N SER A 221 22.17 14.38 11.72
CA SER A 221 22.99 14.95 12.78
C SER A 221 24.46 14.50 12.62
N PRO A 222 25.45 15.36 12.96
CA PRO A 222 26.87 15.02 12.80
C PRO A 222 27.24 13.70 13.47
N GLY A 223 27.85 12.79 12.71
CA GLY A 223 28.28 11.46 13.17
C GLY A 223 27.22 10.37 13.10
N THR A 224 26.00 10.67 12.65
CA THR A 224 25.01 9.65 12.25
C THR A 224 25.47 8.97 10.97
N ARG A 225 25.32 7.65 10.90
CA ARG A 225 25.69 6.85 9.72
C ARG A 225 24.48 6.05 9.25
N HIS A 226 24.29 6.03 7.94
CA HIS A 226 23.28 5.21 7.28
C HIS A 226 23.95 4.06 6.53
N CYS A 227 23.31 2.90 6.54
CA CYS A 227 23.73 1.74 5.78
C CYS A 227 22.54 1.23 4.96
N VAL A 228 22.77 0.94 3.69
CA VAL A 228 21.76 0.35 2.82
C VAL A 228 22.31 -0.96 2.27
N THR A 229 21.65 -2.06 2.58
CA THR A 229 22.07 -3.41 2.19
C THR A 229 21.00 -4.08 1.33
N ARG A 230 21.43 -5.09 0.57
CA ARG A 230 20.55 -5.92 -0.25
C ARG A 230 20.75 -7.39 0.07
N GLN A 231 20.18 -7.84 1.19
CA GLN A 231 20.43 -9.16 1.76
C GLN A 231 19.13 -9.77 2.31
N ASP A 232 19.18 -11.07 2.62
CA ASP A 232 18.17 -11.68 3.49
C ASP A 232 18.11 -10.93 4.83
N ALA A 233 16.89 -10.75 5.35
CA ALA A 233 16.63 -9.96 6.56
C ALA A 233 17.39 -10.52 7.78
N ALA A 234 17.40 -11.84 7.97
CA ALA A 234 18.10 -12.44 9.10
C ALA A 234 19.62 -12.39 8.88
N ALA A 235 20.08 -12.62 7.65
CA ALA A 235 21.50 -12.51 7.31
C ALA A 235 22.08 -11.12 7.59
N ALA A 236 21.35 -10.05 7.22
CA ALA A 236 21.78 -8.67 7.42
C ALA A 236 21.79 -8.25 8.90
N ALA A 237 21.02 -8.92 9.75
CA ALA A 237 21.01 -8.68 11.19
C ALA A 237 22.21 -9.29 11.93
N ARG A 238 22.81 -10.38 11.40
CA ARG A 238 23.85 -11.15 12.10
C ARG A 238 25.07 -10.30 12.42
N GLY A 239 25.51 -10.36 13.69
CA GLY A 239 26.69 -9.64 14.18
C GLY A 239 26.49 -8.12 14.29
N GLN A 240 25.27 -7.64 14.18
CA GLN A 240 24.90 -6.24 14.41
C GLN A 240 24.02 -6.12 15.65
N SER A 241 24.10 -4.96 16.31
CA SER A 241 23.25 -4.63 17.46
C SER A 241 22.45 -3.36 17.18
N TYR A 242 21.22 -3.31 17.68
CA TYR A 242 20.28 -2.23 17.41
C TYR A 242 19.59 -1.76 18.69
N ASP A 243 19.09 -0.54 18.68
CA ASP A 243 18.25 -0.03 19.76
C ASP A 243 16.77 -0.25 19.44
N LEU A 244 16.41 -0.15 18.15
CA LEU A 244 15.06 -0.29 17.65
C LEU A 244 15.04 -0.99 16.28
N VAL A 245 14.30 -2.08 16.18
CA VAL A 245 14.06 -2.82 14.93
C VAL A 245 12.59 -2.68 14.55
N TYR A 246 12.30 -2.33 13.30
CA TYR A 246 10.95 -2.26 12.75
C TYR A 246 10.76 -3.32 11.66
N LEU A 247 9.90 -4.30 11.93
CA LEU A 247 9.58 -5.39 11.04
C LEU A 247 8.26 -5.08 10.31
N ASP A 248 8.31 -5.00 8.99
CA ASP A 248 7.13 -4.93 8.11
C ASP A 248 7.21 -6.02 7.03
N PRO A 249 7.21 -7.31 7.43
CA PRO A 249 7.33 -8.39 6.46
C PRO A 249 6.09 -8.45 5.56
N PRO A 250 6.22 -9.02 4.35
CA PRO A 250 5.05 -9.34 3.53
C PRO A 250 3.96 -10.08 4.33
N TYR A 251 2.73 -9.58 4.28
CA TYR A 251 1.59 -10.15 5.00
C TYR A 251 0.67 -10.99 4.11
N ASN A 252 0.99 -11.15 2.82
CA ASN A 252 0.18 -11.90 1.87
C ASN A 252 1.07 -12.61 0.83
N ALA A 253 0.44 -13.37 -0.07
CA ALA A 253 1.16 -14.18 -1.07
C ALA A 253 1.73 -13.37 -2.26
N HIS A 254 1.73 -12.04 -2.20
CA HIS A 254 2.25 -11.19 -3.26
C HIS A 254 3.78 -11.12 -3.24
N GLN A 255 4.41 -11.83 -4.18
CA GLN A 255 5.86 -11.83 -4.36
C GLN A 255 6.33 -10.50 -4.99
N TYR A 256 7.15 -9.75 -4.27
CA TYR A 256 7.62 -8.41 -4.67
C TYR A 256 8.48 -8.45 -5.93
N GLY A 257 9.43 -9.39 -6.06
CA GLY A 257 10.24 -9.55 -7.28
C GLY A 257 9.40 -9.74 -8.55
N SER A 258 8.24 -10.41 -8.46
CA SER A 258 7.31 -10.55 -9.60
C SER A 258 6.39 -9.34 -9.79
N ASN A 259 5.96 -8.70 -8.70
CA ASN A 259 5.03 -7.57 -8.75
C ASN A 259 5.70 -6.24 -9.10
N TYR A 260 7.00 -6.11 -8.83
CA TYR A 260 7.82 -4.93 -9.10
C TYR A 260 8.96 -5.23 -10.06
N PHE A 261 8.84 -6.32 -10.82
CA PHE A 261 9.88 -6.79 -11.74
C PHE A 261 10.37 -5.70 -12.70
N MET A 262 9.49 -4.80 -13.14
CA MET A 262 9.84 -3.69 -14.04
C MET A 262 10.88 -2.77 -13.42
N LEU A 263 10.76 -2.47 -12.12
CA LEU A 263 11.71 -1.62 -11.42
C LEU A 263 13.06 -2.32 -11.29
N ASN A 264 13.07 -3.63 -11.01
CA ASN A 264 14.31 -4.43 -11.05
C ASN A 264 14.94 -4.48 -12.44
N THR A 265 14.12 -4.60 -13.49
CA THR A 265 14.56 -4.57 -14.89
C THR A 265 15.27 -3.25 -15.22
N ILE A 266 14.72 -2.12 -14.77
CA ILE A 266 15.34 -0.80 -14.97
C ILE A 266 16.60 -0.63 -14.11
N ALA A 267 16.56 -1.07 -12.84
CA ALA A 267 17.68 -0.98 -11.92
C ALA A 267 18.90 -1.79 -12.42
N ARG A 268 18.68 -3.08 -12.72
CA ARG A 268 19.73 -4.02 -13.15
C ARG A 268 20.23 -3.72 -14.57
N TRP A 269 19.33 -3.35 -15.48
CA TRP A 269 19.63 -3.06 -16.88
C TRP A 269 20.37 -4.19 -17.63
N ASP A 270 20.17 -5.42 -17.18
CA ASP A 270 20.76 -6.64 -17.73
C ASP A 270 20.02 -7.20 -18.95
N ARG A 271 18.86 -6.60 -19.28
CA ARG A 271 18.07 -6.84 -20.51
C ARG A 271 17.85 -8.32 -20.82
N PRO A 272 17.25 -9.10 -19.89
CA PRO A 272 16.97 -10.52 -20.13
C PRO A 272 16.03 -10.69 -21.33
N PRO A 273 16.01 -11.86 -21.99
CA PRO A 273 15.04 -12.12 -23.05
C PRO A 273 13.59 -11.98 -22.57
N VAL A 274 12.73 -11.38 -23.40
CA VAL A 274 11.28 -11.26 -23.15
C VAL A 274 10.51 -12.06 -24.20
N ASP A 275 9.59 -12.91 -23.75
CA ASP A 275 8.71 -13.65 -24.64
C ASP A 275 7.61 -12.74 -25.22
N ASP A 276 7.78 -12.37 -26.49
CA ASP A 276 6.82 -11.58 -27.27
C ASP A 276 5.98 -12.44 -28.23
N SER A 277 5.96 -13.76 -28.03
CA SER A 277 5.17 -14.67 -28.87
C SER A 277 3.67 -14.56 -28.59
N PHE A 278 2.88 -14.86 -29.63
CA PHE A 278 1.42 -14.85 -29.57
C PHE A 278 0.88 -16.28 -29.46
N GLY A 279 -0.16 -16.45 -28.65
CA GLY A 279 -0.99 -17.64 -28.61
C GLY A 279 -1.92 -17.72 -29.82
N ARG A 280 -2.63 -18.86 -29.94
CA ARG A 280 -3.60 -19.09 -31.04
C ARG A 280 -4.76 -18.09 -31.05
N ASP A 281 -5.03 -17.44 -29.92
CA ASP A 281 -6.05 -16.41 -29.74
C ASP A 281 -5.56 -15.00 -30.13
N GLY A 282 -4.33 -14.87 -30.65
CA GLY A 282 -3.72 -13.60 -31.05
C GLY A 282 -3.26 -12.73 -29.88
N ARG A 283 -3.21 -13.27 -28.66
CA ARG A 283 -2.76 -12.55 -27.45
C ARG A 283 -1.34 -12.96 -27.08
N LEU A 284 -0.63 -12.10 -26.36
CA LEU A 284 0.70 -12.42 -25.82
C LEU A 284 0.66 -13.64 -24.88
N ASN A 285 1.54 -14.60 -25.09
CA ASN A 285 1.72 -15.75 -24.19
C ASN A 285 2.17 -15.27 -22.81
N SER A 286 3.20 -14.40 -22.76
CA SER A 286 3.62 -13.73 -21.55
C SER A 286 2.98 -12.34 -21.43
N LYS A 287 1.79 -12.26 -20.83
CA LYS A 287 1.02 -11.00 -20.76
C LYS A 287 1.83 -9.83 -20.20
N ALA A 288 2.50 -10.00 -19.06
CA ALA A 288 3.27 -8.94 -18.41
C ALA A 288 4.76 -8.93 -18.79
N GLY A 289 5.30 -9.99 -19.41
CA GLY A 289 6.73 -10.06 -19.73
C GLY A 289 7.63 -10.08 -18.49
N ILE A 290 7.17 -10.76 -17.42
CA ILE A 290 7.90 -10.84 -16.14
C ILE A 290 9.19 -11.65 -16.35
N ARG A 291 10.34 -11.10 -15.95
CA ARG A 291 11.65 -11.78 -15.99
C ARG A 291 11.64 -13.06 -15.16
N ALA A 292 12.05 -14.21 -15.71
CA ALA A 292 11.89 -15.51 -15.04
C ALA A 292 12.73 -15.68 -13.77
N ASP A 293 13.87 -14.98 -13.68
CA ASP A 293 14.80 -15.03 -12.55
C ASP A 293 14.30 -14.28 -11.29
N TRP A 294 13.10 -13.69 -11.31
CA TRP A 294 12.47 -13.11 -10.11
C TRP A 294 12.38 -14.12 -8.95
N VAL A 295 12.34 -15.42 -9.26
CA VAL A 295 12.29 -16.51 -8.28
C VAL A 295 13.50 -16.53 -7.34
N ALA A 296 14.62 -15.92 -7.72
CA ALA A 296 15.80 -15.79 -6.88
C ALA A 296 15.57 -14.91 -5.64
N THR A 297 14.57 -14.03 -5.66
CA THR A 297 14.15 -13.18 -4.53
C THR A 297 12.80 -13.60 -3.97
N ARG A 298 12.40 -14.87 -4.19
CA ARG A 298 11.13 -15.41 -3.69
C ARG A 298 11.14 -15.41 -2.16
N SER A 299 10.32 -14.55 -1.57
CA SER A 299 10.29 -14.36 -0.12
C SER A 299 9.53 -15.50 0.58
N PRO A 300 10.11 -16.11 1.64
CA PRO A 300 9.40 -17.08 2.48
C PRO A 300 8.25 -16.42 3.26
N TYR A 301 8.34 -15.12 3.54
CA TYR A 301 7.28 -14.33 4.17
C TYR A 301 6.03 -14.19 3.32
N CYS A 302 6.09 -14.50 2.01
CA CYS A 302 4.92 -14.56 1.14
C CYS A 302 4.29 -15.97 1.08
N SER A 303 4.63 -16.86 2.01
CA SER A 303 4.09 -18.23 2.09
C SER A 303 3.51 -18.50 3.46
N ARG A 304 2.23 -18.87 3.55
CA ARG A 304 1.59 -19.21 4.83
C ARG A 304 2.32 -20.36 5.56
N ALA A 305 2.91 -21.29 4.81
CA ALA A 305 3.63 -22.42 5.38
C ALA A 305 5.03 -22.06 5.91
N HIS A 306 5.70 -21.07 5.34
CA HIS A 306 7.11 -20.76 5.66
C HIS A 306 7.29 -19.45 6.43
N ALA A 307 6.34 -18.52 6.35
CA ALA A 307 6.44 -17.20 6.98
C ALA A 307 6.63 -17.24 8.50
N PRO A 308 5.97 -18.14 9.27
CA PRO A 308 6.22 -18.22 10.70
C PRO A 308 7.65 -18.66 11.04
N THR A 309 8.19 -19.66 10.33
CA THR A 309 9.56 -20.12 10.52
C THR A 309 10.57 -19.03 10.17
N ALA A 310 10.36 -18.33 9.04
CA ALA A 310 11.23 -17.22 8.64
C ALA A 310 11.21 -16.07 9.65
N LEU A 311 10.04 -15.74 10.21
CA LEU A 311 9.91 -14.73 11.27
C LEU A 311 10.66 -15.15 12.54
N ALA A 312 10.55 -16.43 12.94
CA ALA A 312 11.28 -16.96 14.09
C ALA A 312 12.81 -16.86 13.89
N GLU A 313 13.31 -17.29 12.73
CA GLU A 313 14.74 -17.20 12.36
C GLU A 313 15.25 -15.75 12.39
N LEU A 314 14.45 -14.80 11.90
CA LEU A 314 14.77 -13.38 11.97
C LEU A 314 14.85 -12.91 13.42
N LEU A 315 13.82 -13.19 14.25
CA LEU A 315 13.82 -12.80 15.66
C LEU A 315 15.04 -13.34 16.42
N ASP A 316 15.47 -14.57 16.12
CA ASP A 316 16.66 -15.17 16.72
C ASP A 316 17.97 -14.50 16.31
N SER A 317 18.02 -13.98 15.08
CA SER A 317 19.19 -13.24 14.57
C SER A 317 19.30 -11.80 15.10
N LEU A 318 18.24 -11.25 15.71
CA LEU A 318 18.20 -9.87 16.18
C LEU A 318 18.79 -9.72 17.58
N ASP A 319 19.85 -8.92 17.68
CA ASP A 319 20.30 -8.28 18.91
C ASP A 319 19.74 -6.85 18.96
N SER A 320 18.63 -6.67 19.69
CA SER A 320 17.97 -5.36 19.81
C SER A 320 17.28 -5.18 21.15
N ARG A 321 17.22 -3.94 21.65
CA ARG A 321 16.41 -3.59 22.82
C ARG A 321 14.91 -3.62 22.52
N TYR A 322 14.49 -2.96 21.45
CA TYR A 322 13.09 -2.93 21.01
C TYR A 322 12.93 -3.59 19.64
N ILE A 323 11.92 -4.45 19.51
CA ILE A 323 11.53 -5.07 18.23
C ILE A 323 10.04 -4.81 18.03
N MET A 324 9.69 -4.18 16.91
CA MET A 324 8.31 -3.79 16.60
C MET A 324 7.86 -4.45 15.29
N LEU A 325 6.83 -5.28 15.33
CA LEU A 325 6.23 -5.88 14.15
C LEU A 325 4.97 -5.12 13.75
N SER A 326 4.99 -4.48 12.60
CA SER A 326 3.79 -4.00 11.91
C SER A 326 3.14 -5.13 11.15
N TYR A 327 1.87 -5.37 11.43
CA TYR A 327 1.10 -6.38 10.72
C TYR A 327 -0.39 -6.03 10.66
N ASN A 328 -1.09 -6.78 9.81
CA ASN A 328 -2.49 -6.60 9.49
C ASN A 328 -3.29 -7.82 9.98
N THR A 329 -4.53 -7.59 10.43
CA THR A 329 -5.49 -8.64 10.83
C THR A 329 -5.76 -9.72 9.77
N ASP A 330 -5.63 -9.39 8.48
CA ASP A 330 -5.79 -10.31 7.33
C ASP A 330 -4.47 -10.97 6.90
N GLY A 331 -3.40 -10.80 7.68
CA GLY A 331 -2.08 -11.33 7.36
C GLY A 331 -2.00 -12.85 7.43
N ILE A 332 -1.00 -13.43 6.75
CA ILE A 332 -0.87 -14.90 6.62
C ILE A 332 -0.34 -15.59 7.89
N ILE A 333 0.37 -14.87 8.77
CA ILE A 333 0.79 -15.38 10.08
C ILE A 333 -0.33 -15.03 11.09
N PRO A 334 -0.98 -16.03 11.73
CA PRO A 334 -1.98 -15.76 12.76
C PRO A 334 -1.43 -14.94 13.93
N PHE A 335 -2.27 -14.11 14.54
CA PHE A 335 -1.87 -13.23 15.65
C PHE A 335 -1.33 -14.03 16.83
N GLU A 336 -1.97 -15.14 17.18
CA GLU A 336 -1.59 -16.01 18.29
C GLU A 336 -0.18 -16.55 18.10
N GLN A 337 0.15 -16.95 16.86
CA GLN A 337 1.49 -17.43 16.52
C GLN A 337 2.54 -16.31 16.55
N GLN A 338 2.18 -15.09 16.12
CA GLN A 338 3.08 -13.94 16.26
C GLN A 338 3.35 -13.64 17.73
N LEU A 339 2.29 -13.63 18.54
CA LEU A 339 2.38 -13.37 19.97
C LEU A 339 3.29 -14.39 20.63
N GLU A 340 3.08 -15.68 20.42
CA GLU A 340 3.94 -16.76 20.94
C GLU A 340 5.42 -16.56 20.62
N LEU A 341 5.76 -16.21 19.37
CA LEU A 341 7.15 -15.95 18.94
C LEU A 341 7.74 -14.74 19.66
N PHE A 342 6.98 -13.65 19.78
CA PHE A 342 7.43 -12.41 20.43
C PHE A 342 7.55 -12.60 21.96
N GLN A 343 6.68 -13.44 22.52
CA GLN A 343 6.72 -14.13 23.81
C GLN A 343 8.10 -14.47 24.32
N GLN A 344 8.77 -15.24 23.47
CA GLN A 344 10.03 -15.90 23.76
C GLN A 344 11.19 -14.89 23.81
N ARG A 345 10.99 -13.68 23.28
CA ARG A 345 12.03 -12.65 23.16
C ARG A 345 11.98 -11.59 24.24
N GLY A 346 10.85 -11.41 24.94
CA GLY A 346 10.77 -10.44 26.03
C GLY A 346 9.36 -10.07 26.46
N ARG A 347 9.21 -8.87 27.03
CA ARG A 347 7.90 -8.33 27.42
C ARG A 347 7.18 -7.77 26.21
N VAL A 348 5.97 -8.26 25.94
CA VAL A 348 5.17 -7.87 24.77
C VAL A 348 4.11 -6.83 25.13
N SER A 349 3.92 -5.85 24.25
CA SER A 349 2.78 -4.95 24.26
C SER A 349 2.15 -4.84 22.87
N TYR A 350 0.90 -4.37 22.84
CA TYR A 350 0.11 -4.21 21.62
C TYR A 350 -0.35 -2.76 21.51
N THR A 351 -0.30 -2.23 20.30
CA THR A 351 -0.92 -0.95 19.97
C THR A 351 -1.44 -1.02 18.54
N ALA A 352 -2.52 -0.31 18.23
CA ALA A 352 -3.14 -0.36 16.92
C ALA A 352 -3.69 0.99 16.53
N THR A 353 -3.89 1.17 15.23
CA THR A 353 -4.55 2.34 14.68
C THR A 353 -5.55 1.93 13.59
N GLU A 354 -6.58 2.72 13.42
CA GLU A 354 -7.58 2.48 12.38
C GLU A 354 -6.99 2.85 11.02
N TYR A 355 -6.86 1.86 10.14
CA TYR A 355 -6.36 2.07 8.78
C TYR A 355 -7.37 1.66 7.71
N ALA A 356 -7.48 2.48 6.66
CA ALA A 356 -8.29 2.15 5.50
C ALA A 356 -7.53 1.18 4.58
N ALA A 357 -8.07 -0.03 4.40
CA ALA A 357 -7.47 -1.07 3.57
C ALA A 357 -7.06 -0.59 2.17
N TYR A 358 -5.91 -1.07 1.68
CA TYR A 358 -5.41 -0.81 0.33
C TYR A 358 -6.43 -1.24 -0.75
N ARG A 359 -6.80 -0.32 -1.65
CA ARG A 359 -7.92 -0.46 -2.61
C ARG A 359 -7.56 -1.12 -3.94
N GLY A 360 -6.36 -1.71 -4.08
CA GLY A 360 -5.94 -2.39 -5.30
C GLY A 360 -6.51 -3.82 -5.45
N GLY A 361 -6.83 -4.22 -6.69
CA GLY A 361 -7.16 -5.61 -7.04
C GLY A 361 -8.60 -5.86 -7.49
N ARG A 362 -8.90 -7.14 -7.83
CA ARG A 362 -10.20 -7.59 -8.33
C ARG A 362 -11.27 -7.34 -7.26
N GLN A 363 -12.27 -6.56 -7.62
CA GLN A 363 -13.36 -6.18 -6.73
C GLN A 363 -14.38 -7.32 -6.67
N SER A 364 -14.54 -7.98 -5.52
CA SER A 364 -15.56 -9.01 -5.30
C SER A 364 -16.72 -8.48 -4.44
N MET A 365 -17.88 -9.10 -4.55
CA MET A 365 -19.08 -8.78 -3.74
C MET A 365 -18.94 -9.09 -2.24
N SER A 366 -17.98 -9.95 -1.87
CA SER A 366 -17.76 -10.42 -0.49
C SER A 366 -16.58 -9.75 0.22
N ARG A 367 -15.92 -8.77 -0.42
CA ARG A 367 -14.71 -8.15 0.14
C ARG A 367 -15.06 -7.28 1.34
N ARG A 368 -14.58 -7.66 2.53
CA ARG A 368 -14.63 -6.85 3.75
C ARG A 368 -13.77 -5.58 3.57
N THR A 369 -14.26 -4.46 4.11
CA THR A 369 -13.76 -3.11 3.81
C THR A 369 -12.74 -2.56 4.82
N ALA A 370 -12.59 -3.18 5.98
CA ALA A 370 -11.72 -2.70 7.06
C ALA A 370 -10.70 -3.77 7.45
N THR A 371 -9.42 -3.39 7.45
CA THR A 371 -8.30 -4.15 7.98
C THR A 371 -7.62 -3.27 9.02
N THR A 372 -7.32 -3.80 10.19
CA THR A 372 -6.61 -3.03 11.22
C THR A 372 -5.11 -3.28 11.11
N GLU A 373 -4.33 -2.20 11.07
CA GLU A 373 -2.88 -2.26 11.22
C GLU A 373 -2.56 -2.17 12.72
N TYR A 374 -1.71 -3.07 13.20
CA TYR A 374 -1.26 -3.11 14.58
C TYR A 374 0.25 -3.28 14.67
N LEU A 375 0.78 -2.92 15.84
CA LEU A 375 2.15 -3.20 16.24
C LEU A 375 2.15 -4.17 17.42
N LEU A 376 2.86 -5.29 17.27
CA LEU A 376 3.41 -6.00 18.43
C LEU A 376 4.77 -5.41 18.76
N ILE A 377 4.98 -5.04 20.01
CA ILE A 377 6.23 -4.44 20.49
C ILE A 377 6.82 -5.34 21.56
N VAL A 378 8.09 -5.73 21.40
CA VAL A 378 8.88 -6.44 22.40
C VAL A 378 9.90 -5.50 23.01
N ASP A 379 9.94 -5.46 24.34
CA ASP A 379 11.10 -5.03 25.12
C ASP A 379 11.88 -6.27 25.57
N THR A 380 13.07 -6.46 25.00
CA THR A 380 13.90 -7.66 25.24
C THR A 380 14.56 -7.66 26.63
N SER A 381 14.51 -6.54 27.36
CA SER A 381 15.02 -6.47 28.73
C SER A 381 14.04 -6.98 29.79
N GLY A 382 12.77 -7.19 29.42
CA GLY A 382 11.72 -7.67 30.30
C GLY A 382 11.27 -9.11 30.01
N ARG A 383 10.35 -9.63 30.84
CA ARG A 383 9.62 -10.89 30.59
C ARG A 383 8.13 -10.62 30.56
N SER A 384 7.41 -11.29 29.65
CA SER A 384 5.95 -11.23 29.60
C SER A 384 5.32 -11.98 30.76
N GLY A 385 4.31 -11.38 31.40
CA GLY A 385 3.48 -12.04 32.43
C GLY A 385 2.07 -12.38 31.93
N HIS A 386 1.30 -13.11 32.74
CA HIS A 386 -0.11 -13.44 32.43
C HIS A 386 -0.97 -12.18 32.22
N ASP A 387 -0.72 -11.13 33.01
CA ASP A 387 -1.45 -9.86 32.91
C ASP A 387 -1.21 -9.13 31.58
N ASP A 388 -0.04 -9.33 30.95
CA ASP A 388 0.25 -8.73 29.64
C ASP A 388 -0.63 -9.37 28.55
N HIS A 389 -0.89 -10.68 28.62
CA HIS A 389 -1.79 -11.37 27.70
C HIS A 389 -3.23 -10.88 27.78
N ALA A 390 -3.80 -10.85 28.99
CA ALA A 390 -5.16 -10.38 29.19
C ALA A 390 -5.33 -8.93 28.72
N ARG A 391 -4.32 -8.08 28.95
CA ARG A 391 -4.30 -6.69 28.47
C ARG A 391 -4.27 -6.61 26.94
N ILE A 392 -3.41 -7.40 26.29
CA ILE A 392 -3.30 -7.45 24.82
C ILE A 392 -4.62 -7.90 24.21
N GLU A 393 -5.23 -8.97 24.72
CA GLU A 393 -6.50 -9.47 24.19
C GLU A 393 -7.61 -8.44 24.33
N ARG A 394 -7.72 -7.81 25.50
CA ARG A 394 -8.68 -6.72 25.72
C ARG A 394 -8.49 -5.57 24.75
N GLN A 395 -7.25 -5.12 24.53
CA GLN A 395 -6.96 -4.06 23.56
C GLN A 395 -7.30 -4.46 22.13
N ARG A 396 -7.01 -5.71 21.75
CA ARG A 396 -7.31 -6.26 20.42
C ARG A 396 -8.82 -6.26 20.16
N ARG A 397 -9.62 -6.76 21.10
CA ARG A 397 -11.08 -6.83 20.97
C ARG A 397 -11.72 -5.45 21.01
N LEU A 398 -11.23 -4.53 21.85
CA LEU A 398 -11.66 -3.12 21.82
C LEU A 398 -11.38 -2.46 20.47
N GLN A 399 -10.19 -2.70 19.90
CA GLN A 399 -9.86 -2.19 18.58
C GLN A 399 -10.75 -2.79 17.48
N TYR A 400 -11.06 -4.09 17.58
CA TYR A 400 -11.98 -4.74 16.64
C TYR A 400 -13.38 -4.13 16.73
N LEU A 401 -13.90 -3.93 17.95
CA LEU A 401 -15.17 -3.23 18.19
C LEU A 401 -15.18 -1.87 17.47
N LYS A 402 -14.17 -1.02 17.67
CA LYS A 402 -14.10 0.29 16.99
C LYS A 402 -14.08 0.17 15.46
N SER A 403 -13.36 -0.83 14.92
CA SER A 403 -13.29 -1.06 13.47
C SER A 403 -14.66 -1.35 12.83
N LEU A 404 -15.63 -1.82 13.61
CA LEU A 404 -17.00 -2.06 13.16
C LEU A 404 -17.73 -0.76 12.76
N GLN A 405 -17.22 0.43 13.13
CA GLN A 405 -17.73 1.72 12.64
C GLN A 405 -17.60 1.88 11.12
N ALA A 406 -16.68 1.16 10.47
CA ALA A 406 -16.52 1.19 9.01
C ALA A 406 -17.62 0.38 8.27
N GLN A 407 -18.40 -0.42 8.97
CA GLN A 407 -19.36 -1.37 8.38
C GLN A 407 -20.71 -0.72 8.08
N ARG A 408 -21.58 -1.49 7.41
CA ARG A 408 -22.98 -1.14 7.18
C ARG A 408 -23.86 -2.19 7.83
N TYR A 409 -25.01 -1.77 8.31
CA TYR A 409 -25.90 -2.60 9.12
C TYR A 409 -27.30 -2.67 8.51
N ILE A 410 -27.97 -3.79 8.74
CA ILE A 410 -29.39 -3.97 8.45
C ILE A 410 -30.16 -3.33 9.61
N PRO A 411 -30.89 -2.21 9.40
CA PRO A 411 -31.48 -1.45 10.50
C PRO A 411 -32.39 -2.27 11.42
N GLU A 412 -33.22 -3.14 10.84
CA GLU A 412 -34.17 -3.98 11.57
C GLU A 412 -33.47 -4.95 12.54
N LEU A 413 -32.40 -5.61 12.09
CA LEU A 413 -31.62 -6.52 12.92
C LEU A 413 -30.85 -5.76 14.00
N LEU A 414 -30.27 -4.62 13.64
CA LEU A 414 -29.48 -3.81 14.56
C LEU A 414 -30.36 -3.28 15.70
N TYR A 415 -31.47 -2.63 15.38
CA TYR A 415 -32.37 -2.09 16.38
C TYR A 415 -33.10 -3.17 17.17
N GLY A 416 -33.36 -4.34 16.56
CA GLY A 416 -33.89 -5.51 17.28
C GLY A 416 -32.95 -6.01 18.39
N ARG A 417 -31.63 -5.88 18.22
CA ARG A 417 -30.64 -6.24 19.25
C ARG A 417 -30.56 -5.23 20.39
N PHE A 418 -30.65 -3.94 20.07
CA PHE A 418 -30.43 -2.86 21.03
C PHE A 418 -31.71 -2.21 21.59
N GLY A 419 -32.90 -2.64 21.14
CA GLY A 419 -34.18 -2.12 21.64
C GLY A 419 -34.53 -0.71 21.15
N GLY A 420 -34.16 -0.38 19.91
CA GLY A 420 -34.52 0.89 19.24
C GLY A 420 -33.42 1.94 19.19
N GLU A 421 -32.62 2.12 20.24
CA GLU A 421 -31.41 2.95 20.21
C GLU A 421 -30.17 2.08 20.36
N VAL A 422 -29.12 2.31 19.57
CA VAL A 422 -27.86 1.53 19.68
C VAL A 422 -27.03 2.05 20.85
N VAL A 423 -27.46 1.72 22.07
CA VAL A 423 -26.83 2.16 23.32
C VAL A 423 -26.76 0.98 24.30
N TYR A 424 -25.57 0.69 24.80
CA TYR A 424 -25.35 -0.30 25.84
C TYR A 424 -25.05 0.40 27.17
N ARG A 425 -25.79 -0.02 28.21
CA ARG A 425 -25.69 0.54 29.56
C ARG A 425 -25.37 -0.54 30.57
N GLN A 426 -24.59 -0.19 31.58
CA GLN A 426 -24.39 -1.02 32.77
C GLN A 426 -24.56 -0.14 34.00
N GLN A 427 -25.40 -0.59 34.96
CA GLN A 427 -25.68 0.16 36.19
C GLN A 427 -26.11 1.62 35.96
N GLY A 428 -26.83 1.87 34.87
CA GLY A 428 -27.29 3.21 34.48
C GLY A 428 -26.29 4.06 33.68
N GLU A 429 -25.02 3.66 33.62
CA GLU A 429 -24.01 4.36 32.83
C GLU A 429 -23.99 3.87 31.38
N VAL A 430 -23.80 4.79 30.43
CA VAL A 430 -23.62 4.46 29.01
C VAL A 430 -22.18 4.04 28.77
N LEU A 431 -21.95 2.80 28.38
CA LEU A 431 -20.60 2.30 28.06
C LEU A 431 -20.32 2.27 26.56
N PHE A 432 -21.36 2.15 25.75
CA PHE A 432 -21.27 2.21 24.29
C PHE A 432 -22.50 2.90 23.71
N ARG A 433 -22.29 3.78 22.74
CA ARG A 433 -23.35 4.42 21.96
C ARG A 433 -22.90 4.54 20.51
N ALA A 434 -23.78 4.17 19.59
CA ALA A 434 -23.60 4.41 18.16
C ALA A 434 -24.78 5.23 17.61
N GLU A 435 -24.48 6.39 17.05
CA GLU A 435 -25.41 7.14 16.20
C GLU A 435 -25.26 6.64 14.76
N LEU A 436 -26.38 6.35 14.09
CA LEU A 436 -26.40 5.87 12.70
C LEU A 436 -27.34 6.71 11.84
N ILE A 437 -26.92 6.96 10.60
CA ILE A 437 -27.77 7.52 9.55
C ILE A 437 -28.71 6.42 9.06
N GLY A 438 -30.02 6.60 9.31
CA GLY A 438 -31.08 5.66 8.92
C GLY A 438 -30.91 4.25 9.50
N GLY A 439 -30.20 4.09 10.63
CA GLY A 439 -29.88 2.78 11.21
C GLY A 439 -28.90 1.92 10.40
N PHE A 440 -28.34 2.46 9.32
CA PHE A 440 -27.56 1.70 8.34
C PHE A 440 -26.08 2.03 8.37
N MET A 441 -25.76 3.32 8.45
CA MET A 441 -24.38 3.80 8.36
C MET A 441 -23.99 4.52 9.64
N PRO A 442 -22.93 4.09 10.33
CA PRO A 442 -22.38 4.81 11.47
C PRO A 442 -22.08 6.28 11.17
N LYS A 443 -22.53 7.17 12.07
CA LYS A 443 -22.24 8.60 12.07
C LYS A 443 -21.22 8.95 13.15
N GLN A 444 -21.47 8.51 14.37
CA GLN A 444 -20.56 8.73 15.51
C GLN A 444 -20.68 7.61 16.51
N TRP A 445 -19.54 7.12 17.01
CA TRP A 445 -19.46 6.12 18.06
C TRP A 445 -18.83 6.74 19.31
N GLN A 446 -19.32 6.33 20.48
CA GLN A 446 -18.75 6.63 21.78
C GLN A 446 -18.52 5.32 22.51
N VAL A 447 -17.27 5.04 22.87
CA VAL A 447 -16.84 3.80 23.54
C VAL A 447 -16.10 4.18 24.81
N HIS A 448 -16.59 3.74 25.98
CA HIS A 448 -15.89 3.93 27.26
C HIS A 448 -14.89 2.80 27.48
N GLU A 449 -13.76 2.89 26.77
CA GLU A 449 -12.75 1.83 26.65
C GLU A 449 -12.21 1.33 27.98
N GLU A 450 -12.06 2.19 28.98
CA GLU A 450 -11.53 1.80 30.30
C GLU A 450 -12.55 1.05 31.16
N ARG A 451 -13.84 1.22 30.88
CA ARG A 451 -14.94 0.65 31.67
C ARG A 451 -15.49 -0.64 31.09
N LEU A 452 -15.34 -0.87 29.79
CA LEU A 452 -15.76 -2.13 29.17
C LEU A 452 -14.87 -3.29 29.61
N THR A 453 -15.49 -4.34 30.13
CA THR A 453 -14.82 -5.63 30.33
C THR A 453 -14.64 -6.37 29.00
N LEU A 454 -13.81 -7.41 28.98
CA LEU A 454 -13.63 -8.24 27.79
C LEU A 454 -14.96 -8.88 27.36
N GLU A 455 -15.68 -9.50 28.29
CA GLU A 455 -16.98 -10.15 28.04
C GLU A 455 -18.02 -9.18 27.44
N GLN A 456 -18.08 -7.95 27.95
CA GLN A 456 -18.98 -6.93 27.39
C GLN A 456 -18.56 -6.46 26.00
N THR A 457 -17.25 -6.42 25.76
CA THR A 457 -16.70 -6.09 24.43
C THR A 457 -17.09 -7.18 23.43
N GLU A 458 -16.94 -8.45 23.80
CA GLU A 458 -17.39 -9.61 23.00
C GLU A 458 -18.89 -9.53 22.69
N LEU A 459 -19.72 -9.30 23.71
CA LEU A 459 -21.17 -9.20 23.54
C LEU A 459 -21.56 -8.10 22.54
N LEU A 460 -20.93 -6.93 22.63
CA LEU A 460 -21.15 -5.83 21.69
C LEU A 460 -20.74 -6.20 20.27
N ILE A 461 -19.58 -6.84 20.12
CA ILE A 461 -19.09 -7.33 18.82
C ILE A 461 -20.11 -8.29 18.21
N ASP A 462 -20.55 -9.30 18.96
CA ASP A 462 -21.52 -10.30 18.49
C ASP A 462 -22.84 -9.66 18.05
N TRP A 463 -23.35 -8.71 18.83
CA TRP A 463 -24.59 -8.00 18.50
C TRP A 463 -24.45 -7.21 17.20
N LEU A 464 -23.35 -6.47 17.04
CA LEU A 464 -23.07 -5.66 15.86
C LEU A 464 -22.85 -6.55 14.62
N GLU A 465 -22.02 -7.58 14.72
CA GLU A 465 -21.75 -8.52 13.63
C GLU A 465 -23.01 -9.22 13.12
N SER A 466 -23.90 -9.62 14.04
CA SER A 466 -25.17 -10.27 13.68
C SER A 466 -26.10 -9.39 12.84
N ALA A 467 -25.88 -8.06 12.86
CA ALA A 467 -26.68 -7.09 12.12
C ALA A 467 -25.94 -6.50 10.89
N MET A 468 -24.71 -6.93 10.59
CA MET A 468 -23.94 -6.40 9.47
C MET A 468 -24.51 -6.81 8.11
N CYS A 469 -24.41 -5.92 7.12
CA CYS A 469 -24.66 -6.25 5.72
C CYS A 469 -23.60 -7.25 5.23
N GLY A 470 -23.97 -8.51 5.07
CA GLY A 470 -23.03 -9.59 4.72
C GLY A 470 -22.43 -9.51 3.30
N ASN A 471 -23.02 -8.72 2.40
CA ASN A 471 -22.50 -8.53 1.04
C ASN A 471 -22.99 -7.20 0.42
N GLN A 472 -22.41 -6.85 -0.74
CA GLN A 472 -22.72 -5.62 -1.46
C GLN A 472 -24.17 -5.54 -1.99
N LEU A 473 -24.84 -6.67 -2.24
CA LEU A 473 -26.24 -6.68 -2.66
C LEU A 473 -27.15 -6.31 -1.49
N VAL A 474 -26.95 -6.90 -0.31
CA VAL A 474 -27.67 -6.54 0.91
C VAL A 474 -27.44 -5.07 1.26
N GLN A 475 -26.18 -4.61 1.18
CA GLN A 475 -25.84 -3.21 1.41
C GLN A 475 -26.56 -2.27 0.43
N PHE A 476 -26.63 -2.64 -0.85
CA PHE A 476 -27.36 -1.88 -1.86
C PHE A 476 -28.85 -1.83 -1.55
N THR A 477 -29.47 -2.98 -1.25
CA THR A 477 -30.89 -3.08 -0.90
C THR A 477 -31.23 -2.19 0.29
N CYS A 478 -30.51 -2.30 1.41
CA CYS A 478 -30.76 -1.46 2.58
C CYS A 478 -30.62 0.03 2.27
N ALA A 479 -29.61 0.42 1.48
CA ALA A 479 -29.44 1.82 1.09
C ALA A 479 -30.62 2.31 0.23
N MET A 480 -31.14 1.46 -0.67
CA MET A 480 -32.30 1.77 -1.50
C MET A 480 -33.59 1.86 -0.68
N ASP A 481 -33.83 0.93 0.24
CA ASP A 481 -35.01 0.94 1.11
C ASP A 481 -35.06 2.23 1.95
N ILE A 482 -33.92 2.65 2.49
CA ILE A 482 -33.79 3.90 3.26
C ILE A 482 -34.02 5.12 2.39
N LEU A 483 -33.47 5.12 1.17
CA LEU A 483 -33.72 6.20 0.23
C LEU A 483 -35.20 6.24 -0.10
N GLU A 484 -35.84 5.15 -0.51
CA GLU A 484 -37.27 5.05 -0.83
C GLU A 484 -38.19 5.54 0.29
N ALA A 485 -37.89 5.22 1.55
CA ALA A 485 -38.65 5.68 2.72
C ALA A 485 -38.70 7.21 2.85
N GLY A 486 -37.74 7.95 2.28
CA GLY A 486 -37.76 9.41 2.22
C GLY A 486 -37.59 10.12 3.55
N THR A 487 -37.08 9.43 4.57
CA THR A 487 -36.90 9.95 5.93
C THR A 487 -35.63 10.80 6.08
N LEU A 488 -34.68 10.71 5.15
CA LEU A 488 -33.40 11.41 5.21
C LEU A 488 -33.37 12.69 4.37
N SER A 489 -32.66 13.71 4.85
CA SER A 489 -32.44 14.96 4.13
C SER A 489 -30.96 15.41 4.14
N GLY A 490 -30.63 16.40 3.30
CA GLY A 490 -29.32 17.06 3.29
C GLY A 490 -28.12 16.13 3.14
N ALA A 491 -27.17 16.26 4.09
CA ALA A 491 -25.91 15.53 4.07
C ALA A 491 -26.08 14.02 4.32
N GLU A 492 -27.05 13.64 5.16
CA GLU A 492 -27.31 12.25 5.52
C GLU A 492 -27.87 11.48 4.31
N ARG A 493 -28.83 12.07 3.59
CA ARG A 493 -29.32 11.52 2.32
C ARG A 493 -28.20 11.36 1.30
N THR A 494 -27.39 12.41 1.12
CA THR A 494 -26.24 12.40 0.20
C THR A 494 -25.24 11.29 0.53
N ALA A 495 -25.05 10.97 1.82
CA ALA A 495 -24.15 9.92 2.24
C ALA A 495 -24.69 8.52 1.85
N VAL A 496 -26.00 8.27 2.03
CA VAL A 496 -26.63 7.01 1.62
C VAL A 496 -26.66 6.86 0.09
N GLU A 497 -26.94 7.94 -0.66
CA GLU A 497 -26.83 7.96 -2.13
C GLU A 497 -25.44 7.49 -2.60
N ARG A 498 -24.37 7.97 -1.95
CA ARG A 498 -22.99 7.57 -2.27
C ARG A 498 -22.74 6.09 -1.99
N GLU A 499 -23.28 5.54 -0.92
CA GLU A 499 -23.13 4.12 -0.60
C GLU A 499 -23.86 3.22 -1.61
N ALA A 500 -25.08 3.59 -2.02
CA ALA A 500 -25.81 2.89 -3.08
C ALA A 500 -25.01 2.89 -4.40
N LEU A 501 -24.46 4.04 -4.80
CA LEU A 501 -23.62 4.16 -6.01
C LEU A 501 -22.30 3.38 -5.89
N LYS A 502 -21.67 3.33 -4.71
CA LYS A 502 -20.47 2.53 -4.47
C LYS A 502 -20.77 1.04 -4.65
N ALA A 503 -21.90 0.57 -4.12
CA ALA A 503 -22.33 -0.82 -4.27
C ALA A 503 -22.66 -1.14 -5.74
N LEU A 504 -23.42 -0.27 -6.44
CA LEU A 504 -23.74 -0.44 -7.87
C LEU A 504 -22.48 -0.62 -8.73
N LYS A 505 -21.44 0.20 -8.49
CA LYS A 505 -20.17 0.08 -9.24
C LYS A 505 -19.55 -1.32 -9.13
N ARG A 506 -19.80 -2.07 -8.05
CA ARG A 506 -19.32 -3.45 -7.86
C ARG A 506 -20.06 -4.46 -8.73
N PHE A 507 -21.28 -4.16 -9.18
CA PHE A 507 -22.08 -5.02 -10.05
C PHE A 507 -21.69 -4.90 -11.53
N THR A 508 -20.87 -3.91 -11.91
CA THR A 508 -20.43 -3.67 -13.31
C THR A 508 -19.43 -4.68 -13.88
N HIS A 509 -19.33 -5.87 -13.26
CA HIS A 509 -18.55 -6.99 -13.78
C HIS A 509 -19.51 -8.02 -14.40
N ARG A 510 -19.16 -8.61 -15.55
CA ARG A 510 -20.04 -9.48 -16.35
C ARG A 510 -20.71 -10.62 -15.56
N LYS A 511 -20.06 -11.10 -14.50
CA LYS A 511 -20.61 -12.11 -13.57
C LYS A 511 -21.91 -11.67 -12.88
N TYR A 512 -22.10 -10.37 -12.65
CA TYR A 512 -23.18 -9.79 -11.86
C TYR A 512 -24.16 -8.99 -12.72
N TYR A 513 -24.29 -9.36 -14.00
CA TYR A 513 -25.06 -8.61 -14.98
C TYR A 513 -26.54 -8.50 -14.59
N ARG A 514 -27.15 -9.57 -14.06
CA ARG A 514 -28.56 -9.56 -13.64
C ARG A 514 -28.78 -8.65 -12.44
N GLU A 515 -27.90 -8.74 -11.44
CA GLU A 515 -27.92 -7.88 -10.25
C GLU A 515 -27.71 -6.42 -10.63
N TYR A 516 -26.83 -6.17 -11.61
CA TYR A 516 -26.61 -4.84 -12.17
C TYR A 516 -27.86 -4.29 -12.86
N GLU A 517 -28.50 -5.04 -13.76
CA GLU A 517 -29.71 -4.59 -14.46
C GLU A 517 -30.84 -4.26 -13.47
N SER A 518 -31.08 -5.14 -12.50
CA SER A 518 -32.09 -4.93 -11.46
C SER A 518 -31.77 -3.70 -10.60
N ALA A 519 -30.51 -3.53 -10.19
CA ALA A 519 -30.07 -2.39 -9.39
C ALA A 519 -30.21 -1.05 -10.15
N VAL A 520 -29.88 -1.03 -11.44
CA VAL A 520 -30.03 0.15 -12.30
C VAL A 520 -31.51 0.50 -12.46
N ALA A 521 -32.37 -0.47 -12.78
CA ALA A 521 -33.80 -0.23 -12.93
C ALA A 521 -34.39 0.41 -11.67
N ARG A 522 -34.14 -0.19 -10.50
CA ARG A 522 -34.62 0.33 -9.20
C ARG A 522 -34.13 1.75 -8.91
N LEU A 523 -32.87 2.05 -9.22
CA LEU A 523 -32.30 3.39 -9.04
C LEU A 523 -32.94 4.42 -9.98
N THR A 524 -33.14 4.05 -11.25
CA THR A 524 -33.76 4.92 -12.25
C THR A 524 -35.21 5.23 -11.88
N ASP A 525 -35.97 4.21 -11.47
CA ASP A 525 -37.36 4.38 -11.04
C ASP A 525 -37.45 5.30 -9.82
N LEU A 526 -36.58 5.09 -8.81
CA LEU A 526 -36.52 5.95 -7.64
C LEU A 526 -36.14 7.39 -7.99
N ALA A 527 -35.17 7.59 -8.88
CA ALA A 527 -34.73 8.91 -9.29
C ALA A 527 -35.79 9.65 -10.12
N ALA A 528 -36.59 8.92 -10.91
CA ALA A 528 -37.72 9.47 -11.64
C ALA A 528 -38.88 9.87 -10.70
N ALA A 529 -39.15 9.03 -9.68
CA ALA A 529 -40.18 9.31 -8.68
C ALA A 529 -39.82 10.47 -7.75
N ARG A 530 -38.52 10.78 -7.59
CA ARG A 530 -38.02 11.75 -6.61
C ARG A 530 -37.04 12.76 -7.20
N PRO A 531 -37.54 13.90 -7.69
CA PRO A 531 -36.74 14.92 -8.35
C PRO A 531 -35.57 15.45 -7.52
N GLU A 532 -35.64 15.39 -6.19
CA GLU A 532 -34.57 15.82 -5.28
C GLU A 532 -33.31 14.93 -5.34
N LEU A 533 -33.37 13.77 -6.00
CA LEU A 533 -32.27 12.83 -6.22
C LEU A 533 -31.51 13.04 -7.55
N VAL A 534 -31.49 14.26 -8.11
CA VAL A 534 -30.81 14.57 -9.40
C VAL A 534 -29.37 14.05 -9.47
N ARG A 535 -28.64 14.07 -8.36
CA ARG A 535 -27.25 13.58 -8.29
C ARG A 535 -27.15 12.07 -8.56
N LEU A 536 -28.11 11.32 -8.04
CA LEU A 536 -28.20 9.88 -8.21
C LEU A 536 -28.44 9.54 -9.68
N ALA A 537 -29.42 10.20 -10.31
CA ALA A 537 -29.72 10.03 -11.74
C ALA A 537 -28.48 10.23 -12.63
N ARG A 538 -27.82 11.39 -12.50
CA ARG A 538 -26.62 11.73 -13.30
C ARG A 538 -25.48 10.73 -13.11
N ALA A 539 -25.33 10.18 -11.91
CA ALA A 539 -24.27 9.23 -11.61
C ALA A 539 -24.53 7.85 -12.24
N VAL A 540 -25.80 7.45 -12.39
CA VAL A 540 -26.19 6.19 -13.01
C VAL A 540 -25.82 6.18 -14.50
N ASP A 541 -26.09 7.27 -15.23
CA ASP A 541 -25.76 7.38 -16.66
C ASP A 541 -24.27 7.11 -16.93
N GLY A 542 -23.39 7.75 -16.16
CA GLY A 542 -21.94 7.55 -16.28
C GLY A 542 -21.49 6.12 -15.93
N ILE A 543 -22.16 5.48 -14.96
CA ILE A 543 -21.90 4.08 -14.62
C ILE A 543 -22.34 3.16 -15.76
N GLN A 544 -23.47 3.43 -16.40
CA GLN A 544 -23.98 2.65 -17.53
C GLN A 544 -23.05 2.68 -18.74
N GLN A 545 -22.51 3.85 -19.09
CA GLN A 545 -21.54 3.99 -20.18
C GLN A 545 -20.27 3.14 -19.94
N ILE A 546 -19.72 3.20 -18.73
CA ILE A 546 -18.53 2.40 -18.36
C ILE A 546 -18.87 0.91 -18.32
N ALA A 547 -20.04 0.53 -17.82
CA ALA A 547 -20.49 -0.85 -17.76
C ALA A 547 -20.63 -1.46 -19.16
N ALA A 548 -21.20 -0.72 -20.12
CA ALA A 548 -21.31 -1.15 -21.51
C ALA A 548 -19.93 -1.51 -22.12
N LEU A 549 -18.92 -0.65 -21.90
CA LEU A 549 -17.55 -0.92 -22.34
C LEU A 549 -16.95 -2.17 -21.68
N ARG A 550 -17.23 -2.40 -20.39
CA ARG A 550 -16.76 -3.57 -19.62
C ARG A 550 -17.45 -4.86 -20.04
N PHE A 551 -18.71 -4.81 -20.47
CA PHE A 551 -19.44 -5.99 -20.94
C PHE A 551 -19.08 -6.35 -22.39
N ALA A 552 -18.65 -5.37 -23.20
CA ALA A 552 -18.26 -5.58 -24.59
C ALA A 552 -16.85 -6.19 -24.77
N GLY A 553 -15.95 -6.14 -23.77
CA GLY A 553 -14.54 -6.55 -23.92
C GLY A 553 -13.96 -7.36 -22.77
#